data_AF-X1UP37-F1
#
_entry.id   AF-X1UP37-F1
#
_cell.length_a   1.000
_cell.length_b   1.000
_cell.length_c   1.000
_cell.angle_alpha   90.00
_cell.angle_beta   90.00
_cell.angle_gamma   90.00
#
_symmetry.space_group_name_H-M   'P 1'
#
loop_
_entity.id
_entity.type
_entity.pdbx_description
1 polymer ?
#
loop_
_entity_poly.entity_id
_entity_poly.type
_entity_poly.pdbx_seq_one_letter_code
_entity_poly.pdbx_strand_id
1 'polypeptide(L)' 'MGREFIDGYEEAKKIFRQASNVLDFDLEKLCNHGPEEELKKTTNAQPALLTVNWILTRILRE' A
#
# COMPACT_ATOMS: atom_id res chain seq x y z
N MET A 1 -5.50 3.51 -4.37
CA MET A 1 -4.64 2.78 -5.34
C MET A 1 -4.72 1.28 -5.06
N GLY A 2 -5.11 0.44 -6.02
CA GLY A 2 -5.08 -1.04 -5.88
C GLY A 2 -6.07 -1.67 -4.88
N ARG A 3 -6.83 -0.86 -4.14
CA ARG A 3 -7.72 -1.27 -3.04
C ARG A 3 -8.69 -2.37 -3.46
N GLU A 4 -9.35 -2.22 -4.60
CA GLU A 4 -10.32 -3.18 -5.14
C GLU A 4 -9.75 -4.59 -5.36
N PHE A 5 -8.43 -4.74 -5.52
CA PHE A 5 -7.76 -6.03 -5.72
C PHE A 5 -7.27 -6.68 -4.42
N ILE A 6 -7.13 -5.90 -3.35
CA ILE A 6 -6.47 -6.34 -2.11
C ILE A 6 -7.37 -6.22 -0.87
N ASP A 7 -8.54 -5.59 -1.00
CA ASP A 7 -9.51 -5.49 0.09
C ASP A 7 -9.97 -6.89 0.53
N GLY A 8 -10.09 -7.10 1.84
CA GLY A 8 -10.49 -8.39 2.43
C GLY A 8 -9.36 -9.41 2.66
N TYR A 9 -8.15 -9.18 2.12
CA TYR A 9 -7.00 -10.06 2.40
C TYR A 9 -6.25 -9.60 3.65
N GLU A 10 -6.13 -10.48 4.65
CA GLU A 10 -5.36 -10.19 5.86
C GLU A 10 -3.87 -9.97 5.58
N GLU A 11 -3.33 -10.60 4.53
CA GLU A 11 -1.95 -10.37 4.09
C GLU A 11 -1.72 -8.92 3.63
N ALA A 12 -2.73 -8.28 3.02
CA ALA A 12 -2.66 -6.86 2.63
C ALA A 12 -2.47 -5.95 3.84
N LYS A 13 -3.27 -6.15 4.90
CA LYS A 13 -3.18 -5.37 6.15
C LYS A 13 -1.83 -5.53 6.83
N LYS A 14 -1.29 -6.76 6.88
CA LYS A 14 0.02 -7.04 7.47
C LYS A 14 1.14 -6.29 6.74
N ILE A 15 1.15 -6.36 5.41
CA ILE A 15 2.18 -5.72 4.58
C ILE A 15 2.06 -4.20 4.64
N PHE A 16 0.86 -3.63 4.59
CA PHE A 16 0.68 -2.18 4.78
C PHE A 16 1.19 -1.72 6.14
N ARG A 17 0.87 -2.43 7.22
CA ARG A 17 1.39 -2.11 8.55
C ARG A 17 2.92 -2.15 8.58
N GLN A 18 3.54 -3.15 7.96
CA GLN A 18 4.99 -3.24 7.86
C GLN A 18 5.59 -2.06 7.07
N ALA A 19 5.01 -1.73 5.92
CA ALA A 19 5.45 -0.61 5.10
C ALA A 19 5.31 0.73 5.85
N SER A 20 4.17 0.98 6.47
CA SER A 20 3.93 2.20 7.26
C SER A 20 4.92 2.35 8.42
N ASN A 21 5.27 1.25 9.09
CA ASN A 21 6.27 1.26 10.17
C ASN A 21 7.68 1.59 9.67
N VAL A 22 8.07 1.11 8.48
CA VAL A 22 9.40 1.39 7.90
C VAL A 22 9.49 2.80 7.36
N LEU A 23 8.40 3.31 6.80
CA LEU A 23 8.34 4.63 6.18
C LEU A 23 8.08 5.77 7.16
N ASP A 24 7.70 5.44 8.40
CA ASP A 24 7.33 6.38 9.46
C ASP A 24 6.13 7.29 9.09
N PHE A 25 5.20 6.77 8.29
CA PHE A 25 3.90 7.39 8.03
C PHE A 25 2.85 6.36 7.62
N ASP A 26 1.57 6.73 7.74
CA ASP A 26 0.45 5.85 7.39
C ASP A 26 0.25 5.75 5.86
N LEU A 27 0.97 4.81 5.24
CA LEU A 27 0.93 4.56 3.80
C LEU A 27 -0.44 4.04 3.36
N GLU A 28 -1.07 3.18 4.17
CA GLU A 28 -2.40 2.64 3.88
C GLU A 28 -3.43 3.76 3.78
N LYS A 29 -3.42 4.68 4.75
CA LYS A 29 -4.29 5.86 4.72
C LYS A 29 -4.01 6.75 3.52
N LEU A 30 -2.74 6.97 3.17
CA LEU A 30 -2.38 7.75 1.98
C LEU A 30 -2.91 7.10 0.68
N CYS A 31 -2.80 5.77 0.55
CA CYS A 31 -3.27 5.04 -0.63
C CYS A 31 -4.81 4.98 -0.76
N ASN A 32 -5.54 5.00 0.36
CA ASN A 32 -6.98 4.78 0.41
C ASN A 32 -7.82 6.05 0.56
N HIS A 33 -7.31 7.04 1.30
CA HIS A 33 -8.06 8.24 1.69
C HIS A 33 -7.22 9.52 1.58
N GLY A 34 -5.97 9.42 1.12
CA GLY A 34 -5.07 10.54 1.00
C GLY A 34 -5.39 11.44 -0.20
N PRO A 35 -4.94 12.71 -0.17
CA PRO A 35 -5.05 13.59 -1.33
C PRO A 35 -4.30 13.01 -2.52
N GLU A 36 -4.91 13.07 -3.70
CA GLU A 36 -4.32 12.53 -4.92
C GLU A 36 -2.96 13.19 -5.25
N GLU A 37 -2.85 14.50 -5.03
CA GLU A 37 -1.61 15.25 -5.26
C GLU A 37 -0.47 14.82 -4.32
N GLU A 38 -0.79 14.44 -3.07
CA GLU A 38 0.20 13.89 -2.15
C GLU A 38 0.62 12.48 -2.58
N LEU A 39 -0.34 11.64 -2.99
CA LEU A 39 -0.04 10.27 -3.46
C LEU A 39 0.81 10.27 -4.74
N LYS A 40 0.63 11.25 -5.63
CA LYS A 40 1.39 11.40 -6.88
C LYS A 40 2.82 11.86 -6.68
N LYS A 41 3.19 12.42 -5.52
CA LYS A 41 4.59 12.75 -5.23
C LYS A 41 5.43 11.49 -5.35
N THR A 42 6.54 11.56 -6.08
CA THR A 42 7.41 10.41 -6.33
C THR A 42 7.85 9.70 -5.05
N THR A 43 8.09 10.46 -3.98
CA THR A 43 8.45 9.96 -2.64
C THR A 43 7.37 9.08 -2.01
N ASN A 44 6.11 9.27 -2.39
CA ASN A 44 4.95 8.54 -1.87
C ASN A 44 4.48 7.47 -2.87
N ALA A 45 4.44 7.81 -4.16
CA ALA A 45 4.02 6.92 -5.23
C ALA A 45 4.90 5.67 -5.32
N GLN A 46 6.23 5.81 -5.23
CA GLN A 46 7.14 4.67 -5.32
C GLN A 46 6.92 3.63 -4.21
N PRO A 47 6.95 3.98 -2.91
CA PRO A 47 6.67 3.01 -1.85
C PRO A 47 5.24 2.47 -1.90
N ALA A 48 4.26 3.31 -2.27
CA ALA A 48 2.88 2.87 -2.45
C ALA A 48 2.76 1.78 -3.52
N LEU A 49 3.38 1.98 -4.70
CA LEU A 49 3.34 1.03 -5.81
C LEU A 49 4.04 -0.28 -5.45
N LEU A 50 5.23 -0.19 -4.83
CA LEU A 50 5.97 -1.36 -4.37
C LEU A 50 5.16 -2.18 -3.37
N THR A 51 4.53 -1.52 -2.41
CA THR A 51 3.72 -2.16 -1.36
C THR A 51 2.55 -2.92 -1.98
N VAL A 52 1.78 -2.28 -2.89
CA VAL A 52 0.66 -2.93 -3.58
C VAL A 52 1.12 -4.10 -4.44
N ASN A 53 2.21 -3.95 -5.20
CA ASN A 53 2.76 -5.04 -6.01
C ASN A 53 3.20 -6.23 -5.16
N TRP A 54 3.78 -5.97 -3.99
CA TRP A 54 4.19 -7.02 -3.07
C TRP A 54 2.98 -7.75 -2.47
N ILE A 55 1.94 -7.02 -2.07
CA ILE A 55 0.68 -7.61 -1.59
C ILE A 55 0.09 -8.56 -2.64
N LEU A 56 -0.06 -8.09 -3.88
CA LEU A 56 -0.58 -8.92 -4.97
C LEU A 56 0.28 -10.15 -5.23
N THR A 57 1.61 -9.99 -5.20
CA THR A 57 2.55 -11.11 -5.37
C THR A 57 2.38 -12.16 -4.27
N ARG A 58 2.10 -11.74 -3.03
CA ARG A 58 1.91 -12.63 -1.89
C ARG A 58 0.59 -13.36 -1.97
N ILE A 59 -0.50 -12.65 -2.28
CA ILE A 59 -1.84 -13.23 -2.47
C ILE A 59 -1.85 -14.24 -3.62
N LEU A 60 -1.23 -13.93 -4.76
CA LEU A 60 -1.22 -14.82 -5.94
C LEU A 60 -0.30 -16.04 -5.82
N ARG A 61 0.58 -16.08 -4.81
CA ARG A 61 1.49 -17.21 -4.57
C ARG A 61 0.92 -18.23 -3.59
N GLU A 62 -0.17 -17.91 -2.91
CA GLU A 62 -0.97 -18.84 -2.09
C GLU A 62 -1.92 -19.66 -2.98
#